data_AF-A0A448VP73-F1
#
_entry.id   AF-A0A448VP73-F1
#
_cell.length_a   1.000
_cell.length_b   1.000
_cell.length_c   1.000
_cell.angle_alpha   90.00
_cell.angle_beta   90.00
_cell.angle_gamma   90.00
#
_symmetry.space_group_name_H-M   'P 1'
#
loop_
_entity.id
_entity.type
_entity.pdbx_description
1 polymer ?
#
loop_
_entity_poly.entity_id
_entity_poly.type
_entity_poly.pdbx_seq_one_letter_code
_entity_poly.pdbx_strand_id
1 'polypeptide(L)'
;MFDFGFSELLLIGAIALVVLGPERLPKAARMAGSLLGRAQNLISGIKQELNAQIQMDELRQAKQEFESAAGSLKNEINHIGAETQSHLNEISDGLKVPAWERVPEMRTPADFGLDENGHPLPDFTHNNGETESSFFDAGYAAPTVGSRSFNTASIHKQAIQRKRDMRPRYRPKPHLRARRK
;
A
#
# COMPACT_ATOMS: atom_id res chain seq x y z
N MET A 1 23.11 1.13 -26.72
CA MET A 1 24.25 0.25 -26.41
C MET A 1 24.73 0.63 -25.03
N PHE A 2 24.34 -0.15 -24.02
CA PHE A 2 24.85 0.02 -22.66
C PHE A 2 25.93 -1.02 -22.51
N ASP A 3 27.15 -0.62 -22.81
CA ASP A 3 28.30 -1.49 -22.58
C ASP A 3 28.52 -1.53 -21.07
N PHE A 4 28.54 -2.73 -20.49
CA PHE A 4 28.90 -2.98 -19.09
C PHE A 4 30.41 -2.70 -18.90
N GLY A 5 30.81 -1.47 -19.14
CA GLY A 5 32.18 -0.98 -19.06
C GLY A 5 32.54 -0.55 -17.65
N PHE A 6 33.83 -0.29 -17.45
CA PHE A 6 34.34 0.24 -16.19
C PHE A 6 33.74 1.63 -15.87
N SER A 7 33.50 2.45 -16.89
CA SER A 7 32.88 3.79 -16.78
C SER A 7 31.49 3.75 -16.16
N GLU A 8 30.63 2.88 -16.65
CA GLU A 8 29.24 2.72 -16.20
C GLU A 8 29.22 2.21 -14.76
N LEU A 9 30.11 1.27 -14.42
CA LEU A 9 30.23 0.74 -13.06
C LEU A 9 30.68 1.83 -12.08
N LEU A 10 31.60 2.70 -12.50
CA LEU A 10 32.04 3.86 -11.70
C LEU A 10 30.90 4.87 -11.51
N LEU A 11 30.12 5.15 -12.56
CA LEU A 11 28.95 6.03 -12.50
C LEU A 11 27.87 5.50 -11.54
N ILE A 12 27.51 4.22 -11.66
CA ILE A 12 26.56 3.57 -10.76
C ILE A 12 27.09 3.57 -9.32
N GLY A 13 28.40 3.30 -9.15
CA GLY A 13 29.07 3.39 -7.86
C GLY A 13 28.96 4.79 -7.24
N ALA A 14 29.20 5.84 -8.02
CA ALA A 14 29.06 7.23 -7.57
C ALA A 14 27.61 7.55 -7.17
N ILE A 15 26.61 7.16 -7.99
CA ILE A 15 25.19 7.35 -7.66
C ILE A 15 24.83 6.60 -6.38
N ALA A 16 25.28 5.35 -6.24
CA ALA A 16 25.05 4.55 -5.05
C ALA A 16 25.68 5.16 -3.79
N LEU A 17 26.87 5.78 -3.90
CA LEU A 17 27.51 6.49 -2.80
C LEU A 17 26.70 7.71 -2.35
N VAL A 18 26.11 8.47 -3.28
CA VAL A 18 25.27 9.63 -2.96
C VAL A 18 23.95 9.21 -2.32
N VAL A 19 23.28 8.21 -2.90
CA VAL A 19 21.95 7.78 -2.46
C VAL A 19 22.00 6.99 -1.16
N LEU A 20 22.89 6.01 -1.08
CA LEU A 20 22.97 5.08 0.05
C LEU A 20 23.95 5.58 1.13
N GLY A 21 24.94 6.38 0.74
CA GLY A 21 26.01 6.86 1.60
C GLY A 21 27.26 5.95 1.55
N PRO A 22 28.47 6.53 1.70
CA PRO A 22 29.74 5.81 1.61
C PRO A 22 29.91 4.72 2.68
N GLU A 23 29.26 4.87 3.83
CA GLU A 23 29.34 3.90 4.93
C GLU A 23 28.47 2.65 4.69
N ARG A 24 27.39 2.78 3.90
CA ARG A 24 26.36 1.75 3.76
C ARG A 24 26.51 0.92 2.50
N LEU A 25 27.05 1.49 1.42
CA LEU A 25 27.39 0.77 0.18
C LEU A 25 28.27 -0.48 0.42
N PRO A 26 29.41 -0.41 1.14
CA PRO A 26 30.24 -1.58 1.36
C PRO A 26 29.52 -2.67 2.17
N LYS A 27 28.61 -2.28 3.07
CA LYS A 27 27.77 -3.22 3.82
C LYS A 27 26.79 -3.94 2.89
N ALA A 28 26.12 -3.20 2.00
CA ALA A 28 25.20 -3.77 1.01
C ALA A 28 25.92 -4.69 0.01
N ALA A 29 27.07 -4.27 -0.52
CA ALA A 29 27.89 -5.06 -1.42
C ALA A 29 28.36 -6.38 -0.76
N ARG A 30 28.75 -6.34 0.53
CA ARG A 30 29.09 -7.55 1.29
C ARG A 30 27.89 -8.48 1.47
N MET A 31 26.70 -7.93 1.73
CA MET A 31 25.49 -8.73 1.86
C MET A 31 25.15 -9.41 0.52
N ALA A 32 25.09 -8.64 -0.57
CA ALA A 32 24.85 -9.16 -1.90
C ALA A 32 25.91 -10.19 -2.32
N GLY A 33 27.19 -9.88 -2.09
CA GLY A 33 28.31 -10.78 -2.40
C GLY A 33 28.28 -12.08 -1.59
N SER A 34 27.86 -12.03 -0.32
CA SER A 34 27.70 -13.25 0.50
C SER A 34 26.56 -14.15 0.00
N LEU A 35 25.49 -13.56 -0.52
CA LEU A 35 24.37 -14.31 -1.10
C LEU A 35 24.76 -14.92 -2.45
N LEU A 36 25.37 -14.12 -3.33
CA LEU A 36 25.89 -14.57 -4.62
C LEU A 36 26.95 -15.66 -4.46
N GLY A 37 27.88 -15.51 -3.52
CA GLY A 37 28.90 -16.52 -3.25
C GLY A 37 28.32 -17.85 -2.77
N ARG A 38 27.30 -17.81 -1.90
CA ARG A 38 26.59 -19.02 -1.46
C ARG A 38 25.85 -19.70 -2.63
N ALA A 39 25.18 -18.92 -3.47
CA ALA A 39 24.50 -19.44 -4.65
C ALA A 39 25.48 -20.08 -5.64
N GLN A 40 26.62 -19.42 -5.90
CA GLN A 40 27.66 -19.95 -6.78
C GLN A 40 28.22 -21.29 -6.26
N ASN A 41 28.44 -21.41 -4.95
CA ASN A 41 28.90 -22.66 -4.34
C ASN A 41 27.87 -23.78 -4.49
N LEU A 42 26.58 -23.48 -4.31
CA LEU A 42 25.48 -24.44 -4.47
C LEU A 42 25.36 -24.92 -5.93
N ILE A 43 25.44 -23.99 -6.89
CA ILE A 43 25.48 -24.31 -8.32
C ILE A 43 26.70 -25.17 -8.67
N SER A 44 27.84 -24.89 -8.05
CA SER A 44 29.07 -25.65 -8.29
C SER A 44 28.96 -27.09 -7.78
N GLY A 45 28.33 -27.30 -6.63
CA GLY A 45 28.03 -28.64 -6.09
C GLY A 45 27.06 -29.41 -6.99
N ILE A 46 25.97 -28.78 -7.43
CA ILE A 46 25.00 -29.40 -8.36
C ILE A 46 25.67 -29.77 -9.68
N LYS A 47 26.53 -28.90 -10.23
CA LYS A 47 27.31 -29.20 -11.44
C LYS A 47 28.24 -30.40 -11.27
N GLN A 48 28.86 -30.58 -10.10
CA GLN A 48 29.73 -31.72 -9.82
C GLN A 48 28.94 -33.03 -9.76
N GLU A 49 27.74 -33.01 -9.16
CA GLU A 49 26.84 -34.16 -9.08
C GLU A 49 26.25 -34.55 -10.45
N LEU A 50 25.86 -33.54 -11.26
CA LEU A 50 25.37 -33.73 -12.63
C LEU A 50 26.48 -34.21 -13.58
N ASN A 51 27.71 -33.68 -13.45
CA ASN A 51 28.85 -34.12 -14.26
C ASN A 51 29.31 -35.55 -13.94
N ALA A 52 29.05 -36.03 -12.72
CA ALA A 52 29.35 -37.40 -12.32
C ALA A 52 28.34 -38.44 -12.88
N GLN A 53 27.15 -38.00 -13.32
CA GLN A 53 26.04 -38.88 -13.75
C GLN A 53 25.67 -38.76 -15.24
N ILE A 54 26.50 -38.12 -16.08
CA ILE A 54 26.17 -37.76 -17.47
C ILE A 54 25.67 -38.97 -18.29
N GLN A 55 24.35 -39.08 -18.44
CA GLN A 55 23.66 -39.48 -19.67
C GLN A 55 23.15 -38.20 -20.34
N MET A 56 23.38 -38.04 -21.64
CA MET A 56 23.15 -36.79 -22.37
C MET A 56 21.66 -36.36 -22.45
N ASP A 57 20.73 -37.24 -22.09
CA ASP A 57 19.29 -36.98 -22.19
C ASP A 57 18.72 -36.23 -20.98
N GLU A 58 19.22 -36.47 -19.76
CA GLU A 58 18.74 -35.77 -18.55
C GLU A 58 19.18 -34.30 -18.52
N LEU A 59 20.39 -34.00 -19.04
CA LEU A 59 20.90 -32.63 -19.19
C LEU A 59 20.04 -31.78 -20.14
N ARG A 60 19.49 -32.39 -21.20
CA ARG A 60 18.60 -31.70 -22.15
C ARG A 60 17.27 -31.34 -21.49
N GLN A 61 16.71 -32.27 -20.72
CA GLN A 61 15.44 -32.05 -20.02
C GLN A 61 15.57 -30.97 -18.95
N ALA A 62 16.62 -31.04 -18.12
CA ALA A 62 16.90 -30.02 -17.10
C ALA A 62 17.19 -28.64 -17.72
N LYS A 63 17.92 -28.58 -18.84
CA LYS A 63 18.14 -27.32 -19.57
C LYS A 63 16.82 -26.74 -20.08
N GLN A 64 15.94 -27.58 -20.64
CA GLN A 64 14.66 -27.14 -21.20
C GLN A 64 13.69 -26.67 -20.11
N GLU A 65 13.66 -27.32 -18.95
CA GLU A 65 12.93 -26.83 -17.77
C GLU A 65 13.49 -25.51 -17.26
N PHE A 66 14.82 -25.38 -17.17
CA PHE A 66 15.47 -24.13 -16.75
C PHE A 66 15.20 -22.98 -17.74
N GLU A 67 15.25 -23.25 -19.05
CA GLU A 67 14.97 -22.26 -20.09
C GLU A 67 13.50 -21.83 -20.07
N SER A 68 12.57 -22.76 -19.81
CA SER A 68 11.15 -22.47 -19.63
C SER A 68 10.87 -21.68 -18.33
N ALA A 69 11.54 -22.03 -17.24
CA ALA A 69 11.46 -21.32 -15.96
C ALA A 69 12.06 -19.91 -16.06
N ALA A 70 13.20 -19.77 -16.74
CA ALA A 70 13.81 -18.47 -17.00
C ALA A 70 12.93 -17.60 -17.92
N GLY A 71 12.30 -18.20 -18.94
CA GLY A 71 11.36 -17.53 -19.83
C GLY A 71 10.12 -17.02 -19.10
N SER A 72 9.52 -17.84 -18.24
CA SER A 72 8.37 -17.44 -17.42
C SER A 72 8.73 -16.34 -16.41
N LEU A 73 9.87 -16.44 -15.72
CA LEU A 73 10.36 -15.39 -14.83
C LEU A 73 10.64 -14.08 -15.59
N LYS A 74 11.21 -14.15 -16.79
CA LYS A 74 11.44 -12.96 -17.62
C LYS A 74 10.12 -12.28 -17.99
N ASN A 75 9.11 -13.06 -18.34
CA ASN A 75 7.78 -12.55 -18.65
C ASN A 75 7.14 -11.91 -17.41
N GLU A 76 7.24 -12.56 -16.24
CA GLU A 76 6.74 -12.02 -14.97
C GLU A 76 7.43 -10.70 -14.61
N ILE A 77 8.76 -10.61 -14.70
CA ILE A 77 9.51 -9.36 -14.47
C ILE A 77 9.07 -8.25 -15.45
N ASN A 78 8.85 -8.59 -16.72
CA ASN A 78 8.38 -7.61 -17.72
C ASN A 78 6.96 -7.12 -17.38
N HIS A 79 6.08 -8.00 -16.91
CA HIS A 79 4.73 -7.62 -16.47
C HIS A 79 4.76 -6.75 -15.21
N ILE A 80 5.57 -7.11 -14.21
CA ILE A 80 5.75 -6.30 -12.99
C ILE A 80 6.32 -4.92 -13.34
N GLY A 81 7.29 -4.86 -14.27
CA GLY A 81 7.85 -3.59 -14.73
C GLY A 81 6.80 -2.71 -15.42
N ALA A 82 5.97 -3.30 -16.27
CA ALA A 82 4.87 -2.58 -16.94
C ALA A 82 3.81 -2.09 -15.95
N GLU A 83 3.41 -2.93 -15.00
CA GLU A 83 2.44 -2.58 -13.96
C GLU A 83 2.97 -1.48 -13.03
N THR A 84 4.23 -1.63 -12.58
CA THR A 84 4.89 -0.63 -11.73
C THR A 84 4.99 0.72 -12.43
N GLN A 85 5.30 0.75 -13.74
CA GLN A 85 5.33 2.00 -14.50
C GLN A 85 3.94 2.66 -14.57
N SER A 86 2.88 1.88 -14.76
CA SER A 86 1.50 2.39 -14.75
C SER A 86 1.12 2.98 -13.39
N HIS A 87 1.42 2.29 -12.29
CA HIS A 87 1.17 2.79 -10.93
C HIS A 87 1.97 4.06 -10.63
N LEU A 88 3.23 4.13 -11.06
CA LEU A 88 4.06 5.33 -10.87
C LEU A 88 3.53 6.52 -11.67
N ASN A 89 3.02 6.29 -12.89
CA ASN A 89 2.40 7.35 -13.70
C ASN A 89 1.11 7.86 -13.06
N GLU A 90 0.24 6.97 -12.54
CA GLU A 90 -0.98 7.36 -11.83
C GLU A 90 -0.70 8.18 -10.57
N ILE A 91 0.30 7.76 -9.78
CA ILE A 91 0.75 8.52 -8.60
C ILE A 91 1.29 9.89 -9.04
N SER A 92 2.06 9.95 -10.14
CA SER A 92 2.60 11.22 -10.64
C SER A 92 1.50 12.19 -11.12
N ASP A 93 0.46 11.69 -11.77
CA ASP A 93 -0.69 12.50 -12.19
C ASP A 93 -1.54 12.95 -10.99
N GLY A 94 -1.70 12.09 -9.98
CA GLY A 94 -2.35 12.44 -8.72
C GLY A 94 -1.58 13.46 -7.86
N LEU A 95 -0.27 13.60 -8.09
CA LEU A 95 0.59 14.62 -7.47
C LEU A 95 0.70 15.90 -8.31
N LYS A 96 0.30 15.85 -9.58
CA LYS A 96 0.32 16.99 -10.52
C LYS A 96 -0.72 18.04 -10.18
N VAL A 97 -1.80 17.66 -9.50
CA VAL A 97 -2.74 18.58 -8.87
C VAL A 97 -2.17 19.00 -7.51
N PRO A 98 -1.66 20.23 -7.39
CA PRO A 98 -1.04 20.69 -6.16
C PRO A 98 -2.08 20.69 -5.03
N ALA A 99 -1.63 20.41 -3.80
CA ALA A 99 -2.52 20.21 -2.65
C ALA A 99 -3.47 21.39 -2.37
N TRP A 100 -3.13 22.60 -2.82
CA TRP A 100 -3.92 23.82 -2.67
C TRP A 100 -5.08 23.95 -3.67
N GLU A 101 -5.18 23.09 -4.69
CA GLU A 101 -6.29 23.08 -5.65
C GLU A 101 -7.40 22.09 -5.26
N ARG A 102 -7.14 21.26 -4.24
CA ARG A 102 -8.13 20.35 -3.64
C ARG A 102 -8.89 21.02 -2.50
N VAL A 103 -9.33 22.26 -2.68
CA VAL A 103 -10.17 22.92 -1.69
C VAL A 103 -11.60 22.44 -1.92
N PRO A 104 -12.23 21.78 -0.92
CA PRO A 104 -13.64 21.45 -1.04
C PRO A 104 -14.44 22.74 -1.24
N GLU A 105 -15.49 22.69 -2.07
CA GLU A 105 -16.39 23.83 -2.25
C GLU A 105 -16.82 24.37 -0.88
N MET A 106 -16.67 25.68 -0.69
CA MET A 106 -17.03 26.34 0.55
C MET A 106 -18.54 26.18 0.74
N ARG A 107 -18.93 25.29 1.66
CA ARG A 107 -20.33 25.09 2.05
C ARG A 107 -20.87 26.41 2.58
N THR A 108 -21.90 26.94 1.94
CA THR A 108 -22.61 28.12 2.44
C THR A 108 -23.58 27.68 3.54
N PRO A 109 -23.96 28.58 4.47
CA PRO A 109 -25.00 28.29 5.47
C PRO A 109 -26.29 27.76 4.83
N ALA A 110 -26.60 28.19 3.61
CA ALA A 110 -27.76 27.75 2.85
C ALA A 110 -27.74 26.26 2.49
N ASP A 111 -26.56 25.69 2.32
CA ASP A 111 -26.37 24.25 2.03
C ASP A 111 -26.72 23.37 3.26
N PHE A 112 -26.78 23.99 4.44
CA PHE A 112 -27.28 23.39 5.68
C PHE A 112 -28.73 23.81 6.00
N GLY A 113 -29.41 24.48 5.05
CA GLY A 113 -30.76 24.99 5.25
C GLY A 113 -30.81 26.18 6.21
N LEU A 114 -29.74 26.95 6.37
CA LEU A 114 -29.67 28.11 7.27
C LEU A 114 -29.40 29.41 6.48
N ASP A 115 -29.98 30.51 6.93
CA ASP A 115 -29.62 31.84 6.44
C ASP A 115 -28.27 32.30 7.03
N GLU A 116 -27.78 33.45 6.58
CA GLU A 116 -26.51 34.04 7.05
C GLU A 116 -26.51 34.38 8.55
N ASN A 117 -27.70 34.43 9.16
CA ASN A 117 -27.90 34.74 10.58
C ASN A 117 -28.13 33.48 11.44
N GLY A 118 -28.11 32.28 10.84
CA GLY A 118 -28.29 31.00 11.52
C GLY A 118 -29.75 30.58 11.75
N HIS A 119 -30.71 31.25 11.12
CA HIS A 119 -32.11 30.84 11.12
C HIS A 119 -32.37 29.83 10.00
N PRO A 120 -33.25 28.83 10.20
CA PRO A 120 -33.63 27.94 9.13
C PRO A 120 -34.24 28.71 7.96
N LEU A 121 -33.78 28.39 6.74
CA LEU A 121 -34.39 28.87 5.52
C LEU A 121 -35.84 28.38 5.46
N PRO A 122 -36.79 29.22 5.02
CA PRO A 122 -38.16 28.79 4.80
C PRO A 122 -38.20 27.68 3.74
N ASP A 123 -38.74 26.52 4.09
CA ASP A 123 -38.92 25.38 3.18
C ASP A 123 -39.91 25.76 2.07
N PHE A 124 -39.40 26.04 0.87
CA PHE A 124 -40.23 26.29 -0.32
C PHE A 124 -40.60 25.00 -1.07
N THR A 125 -40.43 23.82 -0.48
CA THR A 125 -40.74 22.56 -1.15
C THR A 125 -42.18 22.13 -0.92
N HIS A 126 -43.12 22.86 -1.51
CA HIS A 126 -44.24 22.35 -2.32
C HIS A 126 -45.27 23.47 -2.55
N ASN A 127 -45.27 24.06 -3.75
CA ASN A 127 -46.53 24.35 -4.40
C ASN A 127 -46.38 24.24 -5.91
N ASN A 128 -46.88 23.14 -6.46
CA ASN A 128 -47.17 23.07 -7.89
C ASN A 128 -48.32 24.04 -8.16
N GLY A 129 -48.03 25.10 -8.90
CA GLY A 129 -49.04 25.94 -9.54
C GLY A 129 -49.60 27.07 -8.69
N GLU A 130 -49.55 28.26 -9.31
CA GLU A 130 -50.51 29.36 -9.15
C GLU A 130 -50.25 30.37 -8.00
N THR A 131 -49.64 31.48 -8.43
CA THR A 131 -49.93 32.88 -8.10
C THR A 131 -51.04 33.11 -7.07
N GLU A 132 -50.73 33.80 -5.96
CA GLU A 132 -51.25 35.13 -5.61
C GLU A 132 -50.99 35.50 -4.14
N SER A 133 -50.99 36.80 -3.92
CA SER A 133 -50.73 37.60 -2.72
C SER A 133 -51.64 37.34 -1.51
N SER A 134 -51.27 37.99 -0.39
CA SER A 134 -52.09 38.41 0.77
C SER A 134 -52.02 37.50 2.01
N PHE A 135 -51.41 37.97 3.10
CA PHE A 135 -52.03 38.62 4.28
C PHE A 135 -52.49 37.63 5.38
N PHE A 136 -51.97 37.86 6.60
CA PHE A 136 -52.53 37.56 7.94
C PHE A 136 -52.62 36.12 8.50
N ASP A 137 -51.93 35.97 9.64
CA ASP A 137 -52.45 35.60 10.99
C ASP A 137 -52.93 34.18 11.32
N ALA A 138 -52.73 33.90 12.62
CA ALA A 138 -53.42 32.97 13.50
C ALA A 138 -53.00 31.48 13.49
N GLY A 139 -52.60 31.05 14.68
CA GLY A 139 -52.02 29.74 14.94
C GLY A 139 -53.00 28.59 15.03
N TYR A 140 -52.45 27.39 14.89
CA TYR A 140 -53.02 26.13 15.35
C TYR A 140 -51.89 25.17 15.73
N ALA A 141 -52.16 24.37 16.74
CA ALA A 141 -51.23 23.49 17.42
C ALA A 141 -50.84 22.22 16.63
N ALA A 142 -49.61 21.77 16.90
CA ALA A 142 -48.89 20.50 16.63
C ALA A 142 -49.58 19.34 15.86
N PRO A 143 -48.77 18.54 15.12
CA PRO A 143 -48.43 17.24 15.69
C PRO A 143 -46.94 16.85 15.55
N THR A 144 -46.49 16.13 16.57
CA THR A 144 -45.17 15.55 16.78
C THR A 144 -44.84 14.46 15.76
N VAL A 145 -43.67 14.52 15.11
CA VAL A 145 -43.09 13.36 14.37
C VAL A 145 -41.62 13.16 14.74
N GLY A 146 -41.41 12.15 15.59
CA GLY A 146 -40.22 11.31 15.80
C GLY A 146 -38.82 11.82 15.41
N SER A 147 -38.08 12.29 16.41
CA SER A 147 -36.62 12.41 16.36
C SER A 147 -35.96 11.02 16.34
N ARG A 148 -35.48 10.57 15.17
CA ARG A 148 -34.54 9.43 15.10
C ARG A 148 -33.12 9.92 15.44
N SER A 149 -32.75 9.80 16.72
CA SER A 149 -31.38 10.01 17.19
C SER A 149 -30.48 8.86 16.74
N PHE A 150 -29.61 9.08 15.75
CA PHE A 150 -28.55 8.14 15.38
C PHE A 150 -27.40 8.22 16.39
N ASN A 151 -27.43 7.35 17.41
CA ASN A 151 -26.30 7.20 18.34
C ASN A 151 -25.19 6.35 17.69
N THR A 152 -24.16 6.98 17.14
CA THR A 152 -22.94 6.28 16.69
C THR A 152 -21.89 6.34 17.80
N ALA A 153 -21.38 5.17 18.23
CA ALA A 153 -20.30 5.14 19.20
C ALA A 153 -19.01 5.65 18.55
N SER A 154 -18.41 6.69 19.11
CA SER A 154 -17.17 7.30 18.61
C SER A 154 -16.06 6.26 18.41
N ILE A 155 -15.29 6.41 17.32
CA ILE A 155 -14.16 5.55 16.95
C ILE A 155 -13.15 5.37 18.11
N HIS A 156 -13.01 6.40 18.95
CA HIS A 156 -12.19 6.37 20.15
C HIS A 156 -12.62 5.29 21.16
N LYS A 157 -13.94 5.10 21.34
CA LYS A 157 -14.51 4.09 22.25
C LYS A 157 -14.29 2.66 21.70
N GLN A 158 -14.34 2.50 20.38
CA GLN A 158 -14.11 1.22 19.70
C GLN A 158 -12.63 0.79 19.75
N ALA A 159 -11.70 1.74 19.68
CA ALA A 159 -10.26 1.48 19.77
C ALA A 159 -9.83 0.99 21.17
N ILE A 160 -10.45 1.50 22.23
CA ILE A 160 -10.11 1.13 23.61
C ILE A 160 -10.52 -0.31 23.96
N GLN A 161 -11.63 -0.81 23.38
CA GLN A 161 -12.09 -2.18 23.64
C GLN A 161 -11.15 -3.24 23.05
N ARG A 162 -10.51 -2.98 21.90
CA ARG A 162 -9.60 -3.95 21.24
C ARG A 162 -8.32 -4.24 22.03
N LYS A 163 -7.86 -3.33 22.91
CA LYS A 163 -6.60 -3.49 23.64
C LYS A 163 -6.67 -4.45 24.84
N ARG A 164 -7.85 -4.93 25.22
CA ARG A 164 -8.03 -5.73 26.45
C ARG A 164 -7.74 -7.23 26.25
N ASP A 165 -7.87 -7.73 25.03
CA ASP A 165 -7.78 -9.18 24.75
C ASP A 165 -6.36 -9.68 24.38
N MET A 166 -5.38 -8.80 24.18
CA MET A 166 -4.03 -9.16 23.73
C MET A 166 -3.03 -9.45 24.87
N ARG A 167 -3.48 -9.95 26.03
CA ARG A 167 -2.56 -10.46 27.05
C ARG A 167 -2.24 -11.94 26.76
N PRO A 168 -0.98 -12.31 26.50
CA PRO A 168 -0.63 -13.70 26.21
C PRO A 168 -0.98 -14.59 27.41
N ARG A 169 -1.88 -15.55 27.19
CA ARG A 169 -2.34 -16.51 28.22
C ARG A 169 -1.31 -17.60 28.54
N TYR A 170 -0.23 -17.69 27.78
CA TYR A 170 0.78 -18.75 27.93
C TYR A 170 2.03 -18.26 28.67
N ARG A 171 2.36 -18.89 29.79
CA ARG A 171 3.64 -18.73 30.50
C ARG A 171 4.47 -20.00 30.31
N PRO A 172 5.63 -19.95 29.63
CA PRO A 172 6.50 -21.11 29.52
C PRO A 172 7.05 -21.50 30.90
N LYS A 173 6.98 -22.78 31.25
CA LYS A 173 7.60 -23.31 32.48
C LYS A 173 9.04 -23.72 32.17
N PRO A 174 10.04 -23.36 32.99
CA PRO A 174 11.43 -23.78 32.76
C PRO A 174 11.60 -25.27 33.09
N HIS A 175 12.26 -26.01 32.19
CA HIS A 175 12.61 -27.42 32.39
C HIS A 175 14.08 -27.51 32.80
N LEU A 176 14.35 -28.04 33.99
CA LEU A 176 15.72 -28.26 34.46
C LEU A 176 16.35 -29.44 33.71
N ARG A 177 17.46 -29.16 33.02
CA ARG A 177 18.22 -30.17 32.29
C ARG A 177 19.12 -30.94 33.27
N ALA A 178 18.72 -32.15 33.64
CA ALA A 178 19.53 -33.01 34.50
C ALA A 178 20.78 -33.46 33.74
N ARG A 179 21.96 -33.09 34.25
CA ARG A 179 23.27 -33.50 33.74
C ARG A 179 23.60 -34.87 34.34
N ARG A 180 23.58 -35.94 33.53
CA ARG A 180 24.07 -37.26 33.96
C ARG A 180 25.59 -37.21 34.14
N LYS A 181 26.05 -37.76 35.26
CA LYS A 181 27.44 -38.11 35.55
C LYS A 181 27.80 -39.42 34.85
#